data_AF-A0A815IP24-F1
#
_entry.id   AF-A0A815IP24-F1
#
_cell.length_a   1.000
_cell.length_b   1.000
_cell.length_c   1.000
_cell.angle_alpha   90.00
_cell.angle_beta   90.00
_cell.angle_gamma   90.00
#
_symmetry.space_group_name_H-M   'P 1'
#
loop_
_entity.id
_entity.type
_entity.pdbx_description
1 polymer ?
#
loop_
_entity_poly.entity_id
_entity_poly.type
_entity_poly.pdbx_seq_one_letter_code
_entity_poly.pdbx_strand_id
1 'polypeptide(L)'
;MKEKNSSTNALLWLRRSIHFLACFLHEFGQGDKSVEDALNKAYGQTLKSFHGWTTREVFSVAFRSVPSNEDFLISLAIDPHEVREALFERQILNEMLQHSSNMNVVVRKISDFYIEHNIELDGIVG
;
A
#
# COMPACT_ATOMS: atom_id res chain seq x y z
N MET A 1 -7.89 -19.99 22.73
CA MET A 1 -8.93 -19.68 21.71
C MET A 1 -8.38 -18.52 20.86
N LYS A 2 -7.93 -18.77 19.62
CA LYS A 2 -7.57 -17.67 18.69
C LYS A 2 -8.88 -17.09 18.18
N GLU A 3 -9.34 -15.99 18.77
CA GLU A 3 -10.54 -15.32 18.26
C GLU A 3 -10.24 -14.75 16.87
N LYS A 4 -10.97 -15.26 15.87
CA LYS A 4 -10.87 -14.85 14.47
C LYS A 4 -11.21 -13.37 14.25
N ASN A 5 -11.83 -12.70 15.25
CA ASN A 5 -12.20 -11.28 15.26
C ASN A 5 -11.50 -10.46 16.37
N SER A 6 -10.37 -10.94 16.90
CA SER A 6 -9.64 -10.16 17.90
C SER A 6 -9.06 -8.89 17.28
N SER A 7 -8.94 -7.82 18.08
CA SER A 7 -8.22 -6.59 17.69
C SER A 7 -6.80 -6.89 17.22
N THR A 8 -6.18 -7.96 17.71
CA THR A 8 -4.89 -8.47 17.25
C THR A 8 -4.93 -9.00 15.82
N ASN A 9 -5.98 -9.69 15.39
CA ASN A 9 -6.09 -10.09 13.98
C ASN A 9 -6.37 -8.87 13.08
N ALA A 10 -7.24 -7.96 13.51
CA ALA A 10 -7.54 -6.74 12.77
C ALA A 10 -6.29 -5.85 12.56
N LEU A 11 -5.50 -5.65 13.61
CA LEU A 11 -4.25 -4.88 13.55
C LEU A 11 -3.19 -5.54 12.65
N LEU A 12 -3.17 -6.88 12.57
CA LEU A 12 -2.28 -7.61 11.65
C LEU A 12 -2.61 -7.28 10.19
N TRP A 13 -3.89 -7.37 9.83
CA TRP A 13 -4.34 -7.04 8.47
C TRP A 13 -4.13 -5.57 8.15
N LEU A 14 -4.42 -4.67 9.11
CA LEU A 14 -4.12 -3.26 8.97
C LEU A 14 -2.64 -3.00 8.71
N ARG A 15 -1.72 -3.65 9.46
CA ARG A 15 -0.26 -3.55 9.23
C ARG A 15 0.10 -3.96 7.80
N ARG A 16 -0.45 -5.06 7.30
CA ARG A 16 -0.19 -5.55 5.92
C ARG A 16 -0.70 -4.57 4.87
N SER A 17 -1.89 -4.01 5.06
CA SER A 17 -2.44 -2.98 4.16
C SER A 17 -1.63 -1.69 4.17
N ILE A 18 -1.16 -1.22 5.34
CA ILE A 18 -0.27 -0.06 5.44
C ILE A 18 1.07 -0.35 4.75
N HIS A 19 1.62 -1.55 4.91
CA HIS A 19 2.85 -1.95 4.24
C HIS A 19 2.69 -1.96 2.71
N PHE A 20 1.58 -2.48 2.20
CA PHE A 20 1.25 -2.40 0.77
C PHE A 20 1.18 -0.95 0.27
N LEU A 21 0.47 -0.07 0.99
CA LEU A 21 0.35 1.34 0.63
C LEU A 21 1.71 2.05 0.66
N ALA A 22 2.53 1.82 1.70
CA ALA A 22 3.87 2.38 1.80
C ALA A 22 4.76 1.95 0.64
N CYS A 23 4.68 0.67 0.26
CA CYS A 23 5.42 0.13 -0.87
C CYS A 23 4.95 0.73 -2.21
N PHE A 24 3.64 0.86 -2.41
CA PHE A 24 3.08 1.51 -3.60
C PHE A 24 3.53 2.96 -3.73
N LEU A 25 3.42 3.76 -2.67
CA LEU A 25 3.88 5.16 -2.67
C LEU A 25 5.39 5.28 -2.89
N HIS A 26 6.18 4.33 -2.39
CA HIS A 26 7.62 4.29 -2.65
C HIS A 26 7.93 4.02 -4.12
N GLU A 27 7.27 3.01 -4.70
CA GLU A 27 7.51 2.59 -6.08
C GLU A 27 7.05 3.64 -7.09
N PHE A 28 5.88 4.26 -6.87
CA PHE A 28 5.39 5.32 -7.74
C PHE A 28 6.18 6.63 -7.53
N GLY A 29 6.51 6.96 -6.28
CA GLY A 29 7.31 8.13 -5.91
C GLY A 29 8.71 8.19 -6.53
N GLN A 30 9.24 7.09 -7.08
CA GLN A 30 10.49 7.10 -7.86
C GLN A 30 10.36 7.88 -9.18
N GLY A 31 9.13 8.07 -9.69
CA GLY A 31 8.86 8.79 -10.93
C GLY A 31 9.20 8.03 -12.21
N ASP A 32 9.49 6.73 -12.14
CA ASP A 32 9.91 5.89 -13.27
C ASP A 32 8.87 4.84 -13.69
N LYS A 33 7.73 4.76 -13.01
CA LYS A 33 6.69 3.73 -13.19
C LYS A 33 5.32 4.33 -13.45
N SER A 34 4.48 3.57 -14.15
CA SER A 34 3.04 3.82 -14.17
C SER A 34 2.43 3.49 -12.80
N VAL A 35 1.24 4.04 -12.51
CA VAL A 35 0.45 3.68 -11.33
C VAL A 35 0.17 2.18 -11.33
N GLU A 36 -0.15 1.61 -12.49
CA GLU A 36 -0.39 0.19 -12.69
C GLU A 36 0.83 -0.66 -12.28
N ASP A 37 2.01 -0.35 -12.81
CA ASP A 37 3.25 -1.08 -12.53
C ASP A 37 3.65 -0.97 -11.05
N ALA A 38 3.58 0.24 -10.49
CA ALA A 38 3.90 0.49 -9.09
C ALA A 38 2.97 -0.29 -8.16
N LEU A 39 1.66 -0.29 -8.43
CA LEU A 39 0.66 -1.00 -7.63
C LEU A 39 0.83 -2.52 -7.72
N ASN A 40 1.09 -3.06 -8.92
CA ASN A 40 1.31 -4.49 -9.13
C ASN A 40 2.57 -4.97 -8.39
N LYS A 41 3.67 -4.20 -8.53
CA LYS A 41 4.92 -4.50 -7.84
C LYS A 41 4.74 -4.48 -6.32
N ALA A 42 4.07 -3.45 -5.80
CA ALA A 42 3.78 -3.35 -4.37
C ALA A 42 2.92 -4.50 -3.87
N TYR A 43 1.90 -4.89 -4.64
CA TYR A 43 1.04 -6.03 -4.30
C TYR A 43 1.83 -7.33 -4.21
N GLY A 44 2.70 -7.59 -5.21
CA GLY A 44 3.57 -8.75 -5.26
C GLY A 44 4.52 -8.85 -4.08
N GLN A 45 5.08 -7.74 -3.63
CA GLN A 45 6.02 -7.67 -2.51
C GLN A 45 5.37 -7.78 -1.13
N THR A 46 4.04 -7.55 -1.03
CA THR A 46 3.37 -7.39 0.28
C THR A 46 2.18 -8.33 0.46
N LEU A 47 0.99 -7.98 -0.06
CA LEU A 47 -0.26 -8.66 0.24
C LEU A 47 -0.43 -10.01 -0.48
N LYS A 48 0.20 -10.18 -1.65
CA LYS A 48 -0.04 -11.33 -2.52
C LYS A 48 0.17 -12.67 -1.82
N SER A 49 1.19 -12.79 -0.97
CA SER A 49 1.49 -14.02 -0.21
C SER A 49 0.39 -14.37 0.80
N PHE A 50 -0.34 -13.38 1.31
CA PHE A 50 -1.40 -13.53 2.31
C PHE A 50 -2.80 -13.62 1.70
N HIS A 51 -2.95 -13.35 0.41
CA HIS A 51 -4.20 -13.56 -0.31
C HIS A 51 -4.26 -14.96 -0.91
N GLY A 52 -5.37 -15.64 -0.68
CA GLY A 52 -5.74 -16.91 -1.29
C GLY A 52 -6.12 -16.72 -2.75
N TRP A 53 -6.39 -17.82 -3.44
CA TRP A 53 -6.67 -17.78 -4.87
C TRP A 53 -7.87 -16.88 -5.19
N THR A 54 -8.98 -17.02 -4.47
CA THR A 54 -10.20 -16.23 -4.72
C THR A 54 -9.94 -14.74 -4.49
N THR A 55 -9.30 -14.38 -3.36
CA THR A 55 -8.95 -12.97 -3.10
C THR A 55 -7.99 -12.39 -4.14
N ARG A 56 -7.05 -13.20 -4.69
CA ARG A 56 -6.18 -12.76 -5.80
C ARG A 56 -6.94 -12.49 -7.09
N GLU A 57 -7.96 -13.27 -7.41
CA GLU A 57 -8.82 -13.03 -8.58
C GLU A 57 -9.62 -11.73 -8.42
N VAL A 58 -10.19 -11.49 -7.23
CA VAL A 58 -10.87 -10.23 -6.91
C VAL A 58 -9.92 -9.04 -7.08
N PHE A 59 -8.68 -9.16 -6.61
CA PHE A 59 -7.66 -8.14 -6.83
C PHE A 59 -7.39 -7.93 -8.33
N SER A 60 -7.26 -8.98 -9.13
CA SER A 60 -7.03 -8.86 -10.57
C SER A 60 -8.17 -8.13 -11.29
N VAL A 61 -9.42 -8.35 -10.87
CA VAL A 61 -10.57 -7.62 -11.41
C VAL A 61 -10.50 -6.15 -11.03
N ALA A 62 -10.26 -5.85 -9.75
CA ALA A 62 -10.15 -4.46 -9.27
C ALA A 62 -8.97 -3.71 -9.92
N PHE A 63 -7.85 -4.41 -10.16
CA PHE A 63 -6.65 -3.88 -10.79
C PHE A 63 -6.90 -3.32 -12.19
N ARG A 64 -7.87 -3.86 -12.93
CA ARG A 64 -8.26 -3.36 -14.26
C ARG A 64 -8.90 -1.97 -14.22
N SER A 65 -9.31 -1.51 -13.04
CA SER A 65 -9.90 -0.19 -12.82
C SER A 65 -8.89 0.82 -12.27
N VAL A 66 -7.59 0.50 -12.30
CA VAL A 66 -6.53 1.44 -11.91
C VAL A 66 -6.55 2.65 -12.84
N PRO A 67 -6.53 3.89 -12.29
CA PRO A 67 -6.56 5.11 -13.08
C PRO A 67 -5.27 5.29 -13.89
N SER A 68 -5.32 6.22 -14.86
CA SER A 68 -4.10 6.73 -15.49
C SER A 68 -3.21 7.47 -14.47
N ASN A 69 -1.92 7.66 -14.80
CA ASN A 69 -1.03 8.47 -13.97
C ASN A 69 -1.57 9.89 -13.74
N GLU A 70 -2.12 10.51 -14.79
CA GLU A 70 -2.68 11.85 -14.73
C GLU A 70 -3.90 11.91 -13.80
N ASP A 71 -4.87 11.02 -13.98
CA ASP A 71 -6.07 10.96 -13.14
C ASP A 71 -5.72 10.68 -11.67
N PHE A 72 -4.71 9.84 -11.44
CA PHE A 72 -4.20 9.59 -10.09
C PHE A 72 -3.60 10.84 -9.47
N LEU A 73 -2.74 11.58 -10.18
CA LEU A 73 -2.15 12.83 -9.69
C LEU A 73 -3.21 13.92 -9.46
N ILE A 74 -4.21 14.02 -10.34
CA ILE A 74 -5.37 14.91 -10.15
C ILE A 74 -6.13 14.55 -8.88
N SER A 75 -6.30 13.26 -8.58
CA SER A 75 -7.01 12.81 -7.37
C SER A 75 -6.27 13.15 -6.06
N LEU A 76 -4.98 13.48 -6.13
CA LEU A 76 -4.15 13.85 -4.99
C LEU A 76 -4.03 15.36 -4.80
N ALA A 77 -4.35 16.15 -5.82
CA ALA A 77 -4.30 17.60 -5.75
C ALA A 77 -5.41 18.14 -4.84
N ILE A 78 -5.12 19.19 -4.06
CA ILE A 78 -6.15 19.88 -3.26
C ILE A 78 -7.03 20.71 -4.19
N ASP A 79 -6.40 21.38 -5.15
CA ASP A 79 -7.05 22.02 -6.28
C ASP A 79 -6.60 21.33 -7.58
N PRO A 80 -7.51 20.82 -8.43
CA PRO A 80 -7.15 20.20 -9.71
C PRO A 80 -6.31 21.09 -10.64
N HIS A 81 -6.28 22.41 -10.41
CA HIS A 81 -5.43 23.34 -11.14
C HIS A 81 -3.95 23.27 -10.77
N GLU A 82 -3.61 22.76 -9.58
CA GLU A 82 -2.23 22.55 -9.10
C GLU A 82 -1.44 21.61 -10.02
N VAL A 83 -2.11 20.64 -10.65
CA VAL A 83 -1.46 19.67 -11.55
C VAL A 83 -0.78 20.34 -12.75
N ARG A 84 -1.21 21.55 -13.13
CA ARG A 84 -0.58 22.33 -14.21
C ARG A 84 0.64 23.11 -13.76
N GLU A 85 0.93 23.16 -12.47
CA GLU A 85 2.09 23.86 -11.93
C GLU A 85 3.37 23.07 -12.21
N ALA A 86 4.42 23.77 -12.63
CA ALA A 86 5.67 23.16 -13.10
C ALA A 86 6.39 22.30 -12.03
N LEU A 87 6.08 22.48 -10.75
CA LEU A 87 6.72 21.77 -9.64
C LEU A 87 5.83 20.73 -8.98
N PHE A 88 4.53 20.68 -9.31
CA PHE A 88 3.55 19.87 -8.61
C PHE A 88 3.92 18.38 -8.60
N GLU A 89 4.17 17.80 -9.78
CA GLU A 89 4.51 16.38 -9.91
C GLU A 89 5.76 16.04 -9.10
N ARG A 90 6.81 16.88 -9.17
CA ARG A 90 8.02 16.65 -8.39
C ARG A 90 7.77 16.75 -6.88
N GLN A 91 6.94 17.70 -6.44
CA GLN A 91 6.62 17.88 -5.02
C GLN A 91 5.84 16.69 -4.49
N ILE A 92 4.77 16.28 -5.17
CA ILE A 92 3.92 15.18 -4.73
C ILE A 92 4.69 13.85 -4.73
N LEU A 93 5.55 13.59 -5.72
CA LEU A 93 6.41 12.39 -5.73
C LEU A 93 7.37 12.37 -4.54
N ASN A 94 8.00 13.50 -4.20
CA ASN A 94 8.85 13.59 -3.00
C ASN A 94 8.06 13.38 -1.70
N GLU A 95 6.84 13.93 -1.63
CA GLU A 95 5.95 13.73 -0.49
C GLU A 95 5.55 12.27 -0.34
N MET A 96 5.27 11.56 -1.43
CA MET A 96 5.01 10.12 -1.42
C MET A 96 6.19 9.33 -0.85
N LEU A 97 7.42 9.66 -1.24
CA LEU A 97 8.63 9.02 -0.70
C LEU A 97 8.78 9.27 0.80
N GLN A 98 8.57 10.52 1.25
CA GLN A 98 8.63 10.86 2.66
C GLN A 98 7.53 10.16 3.46
N HIS A 99 6.31 10.13 2.92
CA HIS A 99 5.17 9.50 3.56
C HIS A 99 5.34 7.98 3.65
N SER A 100 5.87 7.36 2.60
CA SER A 100 6.26 5.94 2.60
C SER A 100 7.26 5.63 3.71
N SER A 101 8.31 6.45 3.87
CA SER A 101 9.28 6.28 4.96
C SER A 101 8.62 6.33 6.34
N ASN A 102 7.72 7.29 6.54
CA ASN A 102 6.98 7.44 7.79
C ASN A 102 6.06 6.23 8.07
N MET A 103 5.32 5.76 7.06
CA MET A 103 4.50 4.56 7.18
C MET A 103 5.34 3.32 7.52
N ASN A 104 6.54 3.19 6.94
CA ASN A 104 7.46 2.10 7.26
C ASN A 104 7.98 2.12 8.70
N VAL A 105 8.01 3.28 9.37
CA VAL A 105 8.26 3.35 10.82
C VAL A 105 7.11 2.69 11.59
N VAL A 106 5.86 2.97 11.23
CA VAL A 106 4.67 2.39 11.87
C VAL A 106 4.60 0.89 11.61
N VAL A 107 4.82 0.45 10.37
CA VAL A 107 4.84 -0.97 9.99
C VAL A 107 5.87 -1.74 10.82
N ARG A 108 7.08 -1.19 10.99
CA ARG A 108 8.14 -1.81 11.81
C ARG A 108 7.72 -1.91 13.27
N LYS A 109 7.25 -0.83 13.89
CA LYS A 109 6.80 -0.84 15.30
C LYS A 109 5.73 -1.91 15.56
N ILE A 110 4.75 -2.04 14.66
CA ILE A 110 3.72 -3.08 14.80
C ILE A 110 4.35 -4.46 14.55
N SER A 111 5.23 -4.61 13.55
CA SER A 111 5.90 -5.89 13.28
C SER A 111 6.73 -6.37 14.49
N ASP A 112 7.51 -5.47 15.11
CA ASP A 112 8.34 -5.77 16.26
C ASP A 112 7.47 -6.25 17.44
N PHE A 113 6.36 -5.55 17.70
CA PHE A 113 5.37 -5.98 18.70
C PHE A 113 4.84 -7.40 18.44
N TYR A 114 4.52 -7.76 17.19
CA TYR A 114 4.00 -9.10 16.88
C TYR A 114 5.05 -10.19 17.05
N ILE A 115 6.31 -9.89 16.71
CA ILE A 115 7.45 -10.79 16.86
C ILE A 115 7.77 -10.99 18.35
N GLU A 116 7.91 -9.90 19.11
CA GLU A 116 8.22 -9.92 20.55
C GLU A 116 7.20 -10.72 21.36
N HIS A 117 5.92 -10.65 20.97
CA HIS A 117 4.83 -11.37 21.64
C HIS A 117 4.49 -12.73 21.02
N ASN A 118 5.19 -13.16 19.96
CA ASN A 118 4.97 -14.43 19.25
C ASN A 118 3.51 -14.62 18.78
N ILE A 119 2.92 -13.56 18.20
CA ILE A 119 1.53 -13.50 17.72
C ILE A 119 1.42 -13.21 16.22
N GLU A 120 2.52 -13.22 15.48
CA GLU A 120 2.50 -13.18 14.02
C GLU A 120 1.74 -14.41 13.47
N LEU A 121 0.82 -14.17 12.54
CA LEU A 121 0.01 -15.23 11.94
C LEU A 121 0.33 -15.33 10.45
N ASP A 122 0.83 -16.48 9.99
CA ASP A 122 1.06 -16.75 8.56
C ASP A 122 -0.23 -17.04 7.75
N GLY A 123 -1.39 -16.63 8.28
CA GLY A 123 -2.68 -16.96 7.71
C GLY A 123 -2.91 -16.32 6.34
N ILE A 124 -3.36 -17.14 5.39
CA ILE A 124 -3.87 -16.75 4.08
C ILE A 124 -5.39 -16.54 4.17
N VAL A 125 -5.92 -15.43 3.63
CA VAL A 125 -7.38 -15.21 3.50
C VAL A 125 -7.85 -15.73 2.16
N GLY A 126 -8.85 -16.62 2.16
CA GLY A 126 -9.40 -17.28 0.97
C GLY A 126 -9.84 -16.31 -0.13
#